data_AF-A0A451C4F5-F1
#
_entry.id   AF-A0A451C4F5-F1
#
_cell.length_a   1.000
_cell.length_b   1.000
_cell.length_c   1.000
_cell.angle_alpha   90.00
_cell.angle_beta   90.00
_cell.angle_gamma   90.00
#
_symmetry.space_group_name_H-M   'P 1'
#
loop_
_entity.id
_entity.type
_entity.pdbx_description
1 polymer ?
#
loop_
_entity_poly.entity_id
_entity_poly.type
_entity_poly.pdbx_seq_one_letter_code
_entity_poly.pdbx_strand_id
1 'polypeptide(L)'
;MNTDLVSILSTVKDPRTDRNKLYPLPEILLLCISAVLSGADGWKSIAEFGHTKLDWLRKFLEFKNGIPSEDCIAWVIARLDSIEFQKCFTAWTKSTTELTDGEVVAM
;
A
#
# COMPACT_ATOMS: atom_id res chain seq x y z
N MET A 1 -9.24 -7.77 18.00
CA MET A 1 -9.41 -8.38 16.66
C MET A 1 -8.29 -7.82 15.81
N ASN A 2 -7.44 -8.68 15.24
CA ASN A 2 -6.24 -8.25 14.53
C ASN A 2 -6.66 -7.60 13.19
N THR A 3 -6.79 -6.27 13.15
CA THR A 3 -7.19 -5.55 11.94
C THR A 3 -6.00 -5.48 10.99
N ASP A 4 -5.74 -6.61 10.32
CA ASP A 4 -4.62 -6.78 9.41
C ASP A 4 -4.70 -5.76 8.26
N LEU A 5 -3.61 -5.02 8.03
CA LEU A 5 -3.52 -3.99 7.01
C LEU A 5 -3.91 -4.54 5.63
N VAL A 6 -3.56 -5.79 5.32
CA VAL A 6 -3.91 -6.44 4.05
C VAL A 6 -5.42 -6.58 3.90
N SER A 7 -6.12 -6.93 4.98
CA SER A 7 -7.58 -7.08 4.95
C SER A 7 -8.28 -5.76 4.65
N ILE A 8 -7.78 -4.63 5.16
CA ILE A 8 -8.33 -3.30 4.89
C ILE A 8 -8.04 -2.90 3.44
N LEU A 9 -6.83 -3.13 2.95
CA LEU A 9 -6.47 -2.86 1.56
C LEU A 9 -7.32 -3.65 0.56
N SER A 10 -7.71 -4.88 0.91
CA SER A 10 -8.63 -5.70 0.10
C SER A 10 -10.06 -5.17 0.04
N THR A 11 -10.48 -4.29 0.96
CA THR A 11 -11.81 -3.64 0.89
C THR A 11 -11.88 -2.49 -0.10
N VAL A 12 -10.73 -1.96 -0.51
CA VAL A 12 -10.66 -0.86 -1.47
C VAL A 12 -11.11 -1.35 -2.84
N LYS A 13 -12.13 -0.69 -3.39
CA LYS A 13 -12.66 -1.03 -4.71
C LYS A 13 -11.63 -0.71 -5.78
N ASP A 14 -11.26 -1.71 -6.57
CA ASP A 14 -10.33 -1.53 -7.69
C ASP A 14 -11.04 -0.83 -8.86
N PRO A 15 -10.65 0.41 -9.21
CA PRO A 15 -11.25 1.16 -10.30
C PRO A 15 -10.74 0.71 -11.68
N ARG A 16 -9.76 -0.21 -11.74
CA ARG A 16 -9.15 -0.66 -12.99
C ARG A 16 -10.01 -1.71 -13.69
N THR A 17 -10.05 -1.62 -15.02
CA THR A 17 -10.69 -2.62 -15.88
C THR A 17 -9.96 -3.96 -15.77
N ASP A 18 -10.72 -5.06 -15.76
CA ASP A 18 -10.22 -6.43 -15.53
C ASP A 18 -9.11 -6.88 -16.50
N ARG A 19 -9.10 -6.32 -17.71
CA ARG A 19 -8.13 -6.63 -18.77
C ARG A 19 -6.68 -6.22 -18.47
N ASN A 20 -6.39 -5.43 -17.43
CA ASN A 20 -5.04 -4.91 -17.19
C ASN A 20 -4.58 -5.05 -15.72
N LYS A 21 -4.94 -6.16 -15.07
CA LYS A 21 -4.61 -6.44 -13.67
C LYS A 21 -3.44 -7.42 -13.56
N LEU A 22 -2.25 -6.98 -13.95
CA LEU A 22 -1.02 -7.77 -13.76
C LEU A 22 -0.59 -7.79 -12.28
N TYR A 23 -0.83 -6.69 -11.56
CA TYR A 23 -0.57 -6.57 -10.13
C TYR A 23 -1.88 -6.37 -9.36
N PRO A 24 -2.19 -7.21 -8.36
CA PRO A 24 -3.31 -7.00 -7.45
C PRO A 24 -3.24 -5.61 -6.81
N LEU A 25 -4.40 -4.94 -6.66
CA LEU A 25 -4.46 -3.65 -5.98
C LEU A 25 -3.84 -3.66 -4.58
N PRO A 26 -4.13 -4.65 -3.70
CA PRO A 26 -3.55 -4.67 -2.36
C PRO A 26 -2.01 -4.73 -2.38
N GLU A 27 -1.39 -5.36 -3.38
CA GLU A 27 0.07 -5.39 -3.52
C GLU A 27 0.64 -4.00 -3.82
N ILE A 28 0.00 -3.26 -4.72
CA ILE A 28 0.39 -1.89 -5.09
C ILE A 28 0.21 -0.95 -3.90
N LEU A 29 -0.91 -1.06 -3.19
CA LEU A 29 -1.18 -0.20 -2.04
C LEU A 29 -0.22 -0.49 -0.88
N LEU A 30 0.06 -1.77 -0.59
CA LEU A 30 1.02 -2.16 0.43
C LEU A 30 2.42 -1.60 0.10
N LEU A 31 2.84 -1.71 -1.17
CA LEU A 31 4.10 -1.16 -1.65
C LEU A 31 4.18 0.35 -1.43
N CYS A 32 3.16 1.10 -1.86
CA CYS A 32 3.11 2.55 -1.70
C CYS A 32 3.17 2.97 -0.22
N ILE A 33 2.36 2.35 0.64
CA ILE A 33 2.33 2.68 2.07
C ILE A 33 3.68 2.38 2.71
N SER A 34 4.25 1.20 2.45
CA SER A 34 5.54 0.78 3.03
C SER A 34 6.69 1.67 2.58
N ALA A 35 6.69 2.07 1.31
CA ALA A 35 7.70 2.96 0.76
C ALA A 35 7.59 4.37 1.34
N VAL A 36 6.39 4.95 1.38
CA VAL A 36 6.15 6.30 1.96
C VAL A 36 6.50 6.34 3.44
N LEU A 37 6.12 5.32 4.22
CA LEU A 37 6.52 5.19 5.63
C LEU A 37 8.04 5.05 5.81
N SER A 38 8.74 4.53 4.81
CA SER A 38 10.20 4.44 4.80
C SER A 38 10.89 5.71 4.29
N GLY A 39 10.12 6.77 4.02
CA GLY A 39 10.64 8.05 3.53
C GLY A 39 10.87 8.12 2.01
N ALA A 40 10.28 7.20 1.23
CA ALA A 40 10.35 7.28 -0.23
C ALA A 40 9.50 8.46 -0.73
N ASP A 41 10.17 9.41 -1.38
CA ASP A 41 9.52 10.54 -2.05
C ASP A 41 9.49 10.29 -3.56
N GLY A 42 8.28 10.21 -4.12
CA GLY A 42 8.03 9.99 -5.55
C GLY A 42 7.95 8.53 -6.02
N TRP A 43 7.38 8.34 -7.22
CA TRP A 43 7.08 7.01 -7.79
C TRP A 43 8.31 6.15 -8.04
N LYS A 44 9.41 6.77 -8.49
CA LYS A 44 10.68 6.09 -8.72
C LYS A 44 11.23 5.50 -7.42
N SER A 45 11.30 6.30 -6.35
CA SER A 45 11.74 5.85 -5.03
C SER A 45 10.88 4.72 -4.48
N ILE A 46 9.55 4.75 -4.74
CA ILE A 46 8.63 3.68 -4.35
C ILE A 46 8.95 2.37 -5.11
N ALA A 47 9.17 2.45 -6.42
CA ALA A 47 9.54 1.28 -7.21
C ALA A 47 10.90 0.70 -6.75
N GLU A 48 11.91 1.56 -6.54
CA GLU A 48 13.23 1.17 -6.02
C GLU A 48 13.14 0.52 -4.63
N PHE A 49 12.31 1.07 -3.74
CA PHE A 49 12.01 0.48 -2.44
C PHE A 49 11.42 -0.93 -2.61
N GLY A 50 10.44 -1.07 -3.51
CA GLY A 50 9.81 -2.36 -3.80
C GLY A 50 10.82 -3.39 -4.27
N HIS A 51 11.71 -3.03 -5.19
CA HIS A 51 12.76 -3.92 -5.67
C HIS A 51 13.72 -4.33 -4.55
N THR A 52 14.09 -3.38 -3.70
CA THR A 52 15.02 -3.61 -2.57
C THR A 52 14.39 -4.44 -1.46
N LYS A 53 13.09 -4.26 -1.20
CA LYS A 53 12.35 -4.89 -0.10
C LYS A 53 11.37 -5.96 -0.57
N LEU A 54 11.51 -6.47 -1.79
CA LEU A 54 10.61 -7.46 -2.37
C LEU A 54 10.46 -8.71 -1.48
N ASP A 55 11.56 -9.21 -0.92
CA ASP A 55 11.54 -10.37 -0.02
C ASP A 55 10.74 -10.10 1.27
N TRP A 56 10.83 -8.87 1.79
CA TRP A 56 10.05 -8.45 2.96
C TRP A 56 8.57 -8.26 2.61
N LEU A 57 8.27 -7.65 1.46
CA LEU A 57 6.91 -7.48 0.94
C LEU A 57 6.22 -8.84 0.73
N ARG A 58 6.99 -9.86 0.31
CA ARG A 58 6.52 -11.24 0.12
C ARG A 58 6.03 -11.94 1.38
N LYS A 59 6.33 -11.39 2.56
CA LYS A 59 5.82 -11.90 3.84
C LYS A 59 4.36 -11.54 4.08
N PHE A 60 3.85 -10.53 3.38
CA PHE A 60 2.48 -10.03 3.52
C PHE A 60 1.59 -10.45 2.34
N LEU A 61 2.11 -10.38 1.11
CA LEU A 61 1.41 -10.72 -0.13
C LEU A 61 2.34 -11.47 -1.08
N GLU A 62 1.82 -12.12 -2.12
CA GLU A 62 2.64 -13.04 -2.93
C GLU A 62 3.63 -12.32 -3.88
N PHE A 63 3.29 -11.14 -4.40
CA PHE A 63 4.10 -10.39 -5.39
C PHE A 63 4.59 -11.31 -6.52
N LYS A 64 3.67 -12.10 -7.09
CA LYS A 64 3.96 -13.13 -8.10
C LYS A 64 4.62 -12.55 -9.35
N ASN A 65 4.15 -11.36 -9.75
CA ASN A 65 4.64 -10.67 -10.94
C ASN A 65 5.78 -9.68 -10.63
N GLY A 66 6.29 -9.66 -9.39
CA GLY A 66 7.34 -8.75 -8.97
C GLY A 66 6.80 -7.37 -8.60
N ILE A 67 7.57 -6.32 -8.91
CA ILE A 67 7.28 -4.95 -8.52
C ILE A 67 6.79 -4.15 -9.75
N PRO A 68 5.65 -3.46 -9.65
CA PRO A 68 5.19 -2.57 -10.71
C PRO A 68 6.18 -1.43 -10.97
N SER A 69 6.33 -1.02 -12.23
CA SER A 69 7.10 0.16 -12.61
C SER A 69 6.49 1.45 -12.08
N GLU A 70 7.28 2.51 -11.99
CA GLU A 70 6.86 3.84 -11.54
C GLU A 70 5.60 4.35 -12.28
N ASP A 71 5.55 4.19 -13.60
CA ASP A 71 4.38 4.56 -14.41
C ASP A 71 3.13 3.74 -14.04
N CYS A 72 3.32 2.45 -13.76
CA CYS A 72 2.21 1.57 -13.37
C CYS A 72 1.64 2.02 -12.02
N ILE A 73 2.52 2.29 -11.04
CA ILE A 73 2.13 2.78 -9.73
C ILE A 73 1.37 4.11 -9.86
N ALA A 74 1.96 5.09 -10.55
CA ALA A 74 1.34 6.40 -10.76
C ALA A 74 -0.03 6.27 -11.46
N TRP A 75 -0.15 5.42 -12.47
CA TRP A 75 -1.38 5.23 -13.23
C TRP A 75 -2.50 4.57 -12.40
N VAL A 76 -2.15 3.60 -11.54
CA VAL A 76 -3.08 2.96 -10.62
C VAL A 76 -3.53 3.93 -9.53
N ILE A 77 -2.60 4.62 -8.88
CA ILE A 77 -2.92 5.56 -7.80
C ILE A 77 -3.71 6.76 -8.32
N ALA A 78 -3.40 7.28 -9.51
CA ALA A 78 -4.15 8.38 -10.12
C ALA A 78 -5.60 8.02 -10.48
N ARG A 79 -5.90 6.72 -10.64
CA ARG A 79 -7.27 6.22 -10.88
C ARG A 79 -7.99 5.85 -9.60
N LEU A 80 -7.23 5.66 -8.52
CA LEU A 80 -7.79 5.41 -7.21
C LEU A 80 -8.51 6.67 -6.74
N ASP A 81 -9.71 6.49 -6.22
CA ASP A 81 -10.41 7.58 -5.56
C ASP A 81 -9.62 7.94 -4.29
N SER A 82 -8.97 9.09 -4.32
CA SER A 82 -8.09 9.56 -3.24
C SER A 82 -8.85 9.72 -1.92
N ILE A 83 -10.16 9.98 -1.97
CA ILE A 83 -11.01 10.13 -0.80
C ILE A 83 -11.32 8.76 -0.19
N GLU A 84 -11.68 7.75 -0.99
CA GLU A 84 -11.92 6.38 -0.54
C GLU A 84 -10.65 5.75 0.05
N PHE A 85 -9.51 5.95 -0.60
CA PHE A 85 -8.22 5.48 -0.09
C PHE A 85 -7.85 6.15 1.22
N GLN A 86 -7.98 7.48 1.31
CA GLN A 86 -7.70 8.22 2.53
C GLN A 86 -8.62 7.78 3.69
N LYS A 87 -9.90 7.51 3.42
CA LYS A 87 -10.83 6.97 4.43
C LYS A 87 -10.39 5.60 4.92
N CYS A 88 -10.02 4.68 4.03
CA CYS A 88 -9.54 3.35 4.42
C CYS A 88 -8.24 3.44 5.22
N PHE A 89 -7.30 4.28 4.79
CA PHE A 89 -6.04 4.52 5.48
C PHE A 89 -6.24 5.17 6.85
N THR A 90 -7.17 6.13 6.97
CA THR A 90 -7.52 6.79 8.23
C THR A 90 -8.23 5.82 9.19
N ALA A 91 -9.10 4.95 8.67
CA ALA A 91 -9.74 3.91 9.46
C ALA A 91 -8.71 2.90 10.01
N TRP A 92 -7.75 2.48 9.17
CA TRP A 92 -6.65 1.63 9.60
C TRP A 92 -5.78 2.29 10.68
N THR A 93 -5.33 3.54 10.46
CA THR A 93 -4.51 4.26 11.43
C THR A 93 -5.24 4.43 12.75
N LYS A 94 -6.54 4.75 12.74
CA LYS A 94 -7.37 4.81 13.94
C LYS A 94 -7.44 3.46 14.67
N SER A 95 -7.76 2.38 13.96
CA SER A 95 -7.79 1.04 14.55
C SER A 95 -6.42 0.57 15.06
N THR A 96 -5.33 1.07 14.48
CA THR A 96 -3.96 0.75 14.94
C THR A 96 -3.60 1.58 16.19
N THR A 97 -3.99 2.85 16.26
CA THR A 97 -3.80 3.68 17.47
C THR A 97 -4.59 3.19 18.67
N GLU A 98 -5.74 2.55 18.47
CA GLU A 98 -6.51 1.93 19.56
C GLU A 98 -5.87 0.63 20.10
N LEU A 99 -4.87 0.07 19.40
CA LEU A 99 -4.12 -1.12 19.82
C LEU A 99 -2.81 -0.78 20.55
N THR A 100 -2.34 0.47 20.48
CA THR A 100 -1.15 0.96 21.18
C THR A 100 -1.54 2.02 22.20
N ASP A 101 -1.82 1.57 23.43
CA ASP A 101 -1.55 2.38 24.62
C ASP A 101 -0.02 2.56 24.68
N GLY A 102 0.50 3.68 24.15
CA GLY A 102 1.94 3.93 24.17
C GLY A 102 2.47 4.83 23.05
N GLU A 103 2.26 6.14 23.23
CA GLU A 103 3.18 7.24 22.91
C GLU A 103 3.84 7.27 21.51
N VAL A 104 3.29 8.11 20.64
CA VAL A 104 3.99 8.64 19.46
C VAL A 104 5.08 9.61 19.96
N VAL A 105 6.28 9.13 20.23
CA VAL A 105 7.45 10.00 20.41
C VAL A 105 7.87 10.52 19.04
N ALA A 106 7.40 11.71 18.69
CA ALA A 106 8.09 12.54 17.71
C ALA A 106 9.38 13.07 18.39
N MET A 107 10.51 12.81 17.76
CA MET A 107 11.82 13.38 18.11
C MET A 107 12.11 14.66 17.32
#